data_AF-A0A822BFT6-F1
#
_entry.id   AF-A0A822BFT6-F1
#
_cell.length_a   1.000
_cell.length_b   1.000
_cell.length_c   1.000
_cell.angle_alpha   90.00
_cell.angle_beta   90.00
_cell.angle_gamma   90.00
#
_symmetry.space_group_name_H-M   'P 1'
#
loop_
_entity.id
_entity.type
_entity.pdbx_description
1 polymer ?
#
loop_
_entity_poly.entity_id
_entity_poly.type
_entity_poly.pdbx_seq_one_letter_code
_entity_poly.pdbx_strand_id
1 'polypeptide(L)'
;MYQQSSSSSSSFGSAATKIQGAFRNHLARLRLKNEVTWKIHEKLEYSNEQTETKLSDMFEKLMKVSDILSPSVTKLLQKPGLPLEEKEFLRLTNPDDIQVEANYRGPRIESPIKRSVFVDLIEAFQKGE
;
A
#
# COMPACT_ATOMS: atom_id res chain seq x y z
N MET A 1 77.80 -20.47 5.96
CA MET A 1 76.39 -20.93 6.00
C MET A 1 75.59 -19.91 6.81
N TYR A 2 74.28 -19.77 6.54
CA TYR A 2 73.32 -18.79 7.08
C TYR A 2 73.08 -17.53 6.24
N GLN A 3 72.34 -17.68 5.14
CA GLN A 3 71.46 -16.63 4.59
C GLN A 3 70.40 -17.31 3.71
N GLN A 4 69.34 -17.85 4.33
CA GLN A 4 68.15 -18.30 3.59
C GLN A 4 66.83 -18.23 4.39
N SER A 5 66.84 -17.78 5.65
CA SER A 5 65.69 -17.89 6.55
C SER A 5 64.74 -16.67 6.58
N SER A 6 65.05 -15.57 5.88
CA SER A 6 64.34 -14.29 6.03
C SER A 6 63.33 -13.94 4.93
N SER A 7 63.30 -14.67 3.81
CA SER A 7 62.40 -14.37 2.68
C SER A 7 61.01 -15.02 2.81
N SER A 8 60.91 -16.20 3.41
CA SER A 8 59.67 -16.97 3.56
C SER A 8 58.70 -16.41 4.61
N SER A 9 59.20 -15.78 5.67
CA SER A 9 58.37 -15.12 6.70
C SER A 9 57.61 -13.90 6.17
N SER A 10 58.19 -13.17 5.21
CA SER A 10 57.55 -12.00 4.57
C SER A 10 56.35 -12.39 3.67
N SER A 11 56.46 -13.53 2.98
CA SER A 11 55.39 -14.09 2.14
C SER A 11 54.22 -14.59 2.98
N PHE A 12 54.50 -15.30 4.07
CA PHE A 12 53.47 -15.78 5.00
C PHE A 12 52.73 -14.63 5.69
N GLY A 13 53.45 -13.60 6.15
CA GLY A 13 52.84 -12.40 6.73
C GLY A 13 51.93 -11.66 5.73
N SER A 14 52.37 -11.51 4.49
CA SER A 14 51.57 -10.91 3.41
C SER A 14 50.30 -11.71 3.10
N ALA A 15 50.39 -13.05 3.05
CA ALA A 15 49.24 -13.92 2.85
C ALA A 15 48.24 -13.83 4.01
N ALA A 16 48.73 -13.84 5.26
CA ALA A 16 47.88 -13.71 6.46
C ALA A 16 47.11 -12.37 6.47
N THR A 17 47.77 -11.26 6.15
CA THR A 17 47.10 -9.95 6.06
C THR A 17 46.01 -9.92 4.99
N LYS A 18 46.24 -10.56 3.83
CA LYS A 18 45.22 -10.68 2.77
C LYS A 18 44.00 -11.47 3.22
N ILE A 19 44.21 -12.60 3.92
CA ILE A 19 43.13 -13.43 4.46
C ILE A 19 42.32 -12.65 5.51
N GLN A 20 43.00 -11.95 6.42
CA GLN A 20 42.36 -11.11 7.43
C GLN A 20 41.56 -9.96 6.81
N GLY A 21 42.09 -9.31 5.78
CA GLY A 21 41.40 -8.27 5.04
C GLY A 21 40.14 -8.80 4.33
N ALA A 22 40.26 -9.94 3.64
CA ALA A 22 39.14 -10.60 2.99
C ALA A 22 38.03 -10.99 3.98
N PHE A 23 38.40 -11.56 5.14
CA PHE A 23 37.47 -11.94 6.19
C PHE A 23 36.75 -10.72 6.80
N ARG A 24 37.47 -9.65 7.13
CA ARG A 24 36.87 -8.40 7.65
C ARG A 24 35.89 -7.79 6.67
N ASN A 25 36.24 -7.76 5.38
CA ASN A 25 35.38 -7.26 4.32
C ASN A 25 34.13 -8.14 4.14
N HIS A 26 34.26 -9.46 4.27
CA HIS A 26 33.12 -10.37 4.24
C HIS A 26 32.14 -10.11 5.41
N LEU A 27 32.66 -9.97 6.64
CA LEU A 27 31.83 -9.64 7.81
C LEU A 27 31.13 -8.29 7.67
N ALA A 28 31.82 -7.27 7.15
CA ALA A 28 31.21 -5.96 6.91
C ALA A 28 30.03 -6.05 5.92
N ARG A 29 30.21 -6.81 4.83
CA ARG A 29 29.14 -7.05 3.83
C ARG A 29 27.97 -7.82 4.42
N LEU A 30 28.23 -8.83 5.25
CA LEU A 30 27.17 -9.58 5.93
C LEU A 30 26.34 -8.69 6.85
N ARG A 31 26.99 -7.79 7.63
CA ARG A 31 26.28 -6.84 8.48
C ARG A 31 25.38 -5.91 7.67
N LEU A 32 25.92 -5.30 6.61
CA LEU A 32 25.14 -4.43 5.72
C LEU A 32 23.96 -5.18 5.09
N LYS A 33 24.17 -6.43 4.65
CA LYS A 33 23.09 -7.26 4.10
C LYS A 33 21.99 -7.48 5.14
N ASN A 34 22.35 -7.82 6.38
CA ASN A 34 21.37 -8.04 7.44
C ASN A 34 20.62 -6.75 7.80
N GLU A 35 21.32 -5.61 7.90
CA GLU A 35 20.70 -4.32 8.17
C GLU A 35 19.73 -3.89 7.07
N VAL A 36 20.11 -4.08 5.80
CA VAL A 36 19.25 -3.76 4.65
C VAL A 36 18.04 -4.68 4.64
N THR A 37 18.21 -5.99 4.83
CA THR A 37 17.09 -6.95 4.90
C THR A 37 16.15 -6.58 6.04
N TRP A 38 16.66 -6.27 7.23
CA TRP A 38 15.85 -5.83 8.36
C TRP A 38 15.05 -4.57 8.05
N LYS A 39 15.70 -3.54 7.47
CA LYS A 39 15.02 -2.30 7.07
C LYS A 39 13.96 -2.49 5.99
N ILE A 40 14.17 -3.42 5.06
CA ILE A 40 13.17 -3.77 4.04
C ILE A 40 11.97 -4.43 4.71
N HIS A 41 12.21 -5.43 5.58
CA HIS A 41 11.15 -6.12 6.30
C HIS A 41 10.34 -5.16 7.16
N GLU A 42 11.00 -4.35 7.97
CA GLU A 42 10.38 -3.32 8.81
C GLU A 42 9.48 -2.37 8.00
N LYS A 43 9.99 -1.84 6.88
CA LYS A 43 9.19 -0.95 6.01
C LYS A 43 7.99 -1.65 5.39
N LEU A 44 8.14 -2.90 4.99
CA LEU A 44 7.04 -3.69 4.42
C LEU A 44 5.98 -3.98 5.49
N GLU A 45 6.39 -4.37 6.69
CA GLU A 45 5.50 -4.63 7.83
C GLU A 45 4.67 -3.37 8.15
N TYR A 46 5.33 -2.22 8.35
CA TYR A 46 4.65 -0.96 8.65
C TYR A 46 3.73 -0.49 7.52
N SER A 47 4.12 -0.69 6.25
CA SER A 47 3.24 -0.36 5.12
C SER A 47 2.02 -1.28 5.06
N ASN A 48 2.17 -2.55 5.43
CA ASN A 48 1.08 -3.51 5.46
C ASN A 48 0.10 -3.19 6.59
N GLU A 49 0.60 -2.97 7.81
CA GLU A 49 -0.21 -2.55 8.97
C GLU A 49 -1.00 -1.26 8.69
N GLN A 50 -0.37 -0.27 8.05
CA GLN A 50 -1.08 0.95 7.64
C GLN A 50 -2.17 0.68 6.59
N THR A 51 -1.97 -0.28 5.70
CA THR A 51 -2.95 -0.61 4.67
C THR A 51 -4.14 -1.35 5.27
N GLU A 52 -3.89 -2.33 6.14
CA GLU A 52 -4.95 -3.06 6.84
C GLU A 52 -5.81 -2.15 7.71
N THR A 53 -5.19 -1.25 8.49
CA THR A 53 -5.91 -0.29 9.33
C THR A 53 -6.76 0.69 8.52
N LYS A 54 -6.23 1.24 7.42
CA LYS A 54 -7.00 2.12 6.50
C LYS A 54 -8.14 1.39 5.83
N LEU A 55 -7.92 0.14 5.42
CA LEU A 55 -8.93 -0.67 4.77
C LEU A 55 -10.07 -0.99 5.74
N SER A 56 -9.75 -1.32 6.99
CA SER A 56 -10.73 -1.52 8.06
C SER A 56 -11.56 -0.27 8.33
N ASP A 57 -10.92 0.91 8.47
CA ASP A 57 -11.63 2.19 8.66
C ASP A 57 -12.55 2.53 7.47
N MET A 58 -12.09 2.28 6.24
CA MET A 58 -12.92 2.44 5.05
C MET A 58 -14.13 1.49 5.09
N PHE A 59 -13.95 0.22 5.42
CA PHE A 59 -15.06 -0.73 5.52
C PHE A 59 -16.02 -0.38 6.64
N GLU A 60 -15.54 0.07 7.80
CA GLU A 60 -16.40 0.54 8.89
C GLU A 60 -17.25 1.75 8.46
N LYS A 61 -16.64 2.70 7.74
CA LYS A 61 -17.36 3.84 7.13
C LYS A 61 -18.38 3.38 6.10
N LEU A 62 -18.02 2.45 5.20
CA LEU A 62 -18.93 1.90 4.21
C LEU A 62 -20.11 1.16 4.85
N MET A 63 -19.89 0.40 5.92
CA MET A 63 -20.96 -0.29 6.64
C MET A 63 -21.90 0.70 7.34
N LYS A 64 -21.38 1.76 7.97
CA LYS A 64 -22.19 2.84 8.55
C LYS A 64 -23.04 3.54 7.49
N VAL A 65 -22.48 3.75 6.29
CA VAL A 65 -23.23 4.29 5.15
C VAL A 65 -24.27 3.27 4.68
N SER A 66 -23.96 1.97 4.68
CA SER A 66 -24.89 0.91 4.24
C SER A 66 -26.18 0.81 5.06
N ASP A 67 -26.14 1.20 6.33
CA ASP A 67 -27.33 1.32 7.18
C ASP A 67 -28.25 2.47 6.73
N ILE A 68 -27.69 3.47 6.02
CA ILE A 68 -28.39 4.63 5.47
C ILE A 68 -28.76 4.39 3.98
N LEU A 69 -28.06 3.48 3.31
CA LEU A 69 -28.32 3.14 1.91
C LEU A 69 -29.67 2.43 1.73
N SER A 70 -30.23 2.53 0.52
CA SER A 70 -31.49 1.87 0.21
C SER A 70 -31.36 0.35 0.39
N PRO A 71 -32.46 -0.35 0.78
CA PRO A 71 -32.46 -1.81 0.96
C PRO A 71 -31.94 -2.59 -0.26
N SER A 72 -32.09 -2.01 -1.45
CA SER A 72 -31.58 -2.57 -2.72
C SER A 72 -30.05 -2.64 -2.76
N VAL A 73 -29.37 -1.60 -2.27
CA VAL A 73 -27.91 -1.53 -2.22
C VAL A 73 -27.36 -2.42 -1.10
N THR A 74 -28.03 -2.47 0.06
CA THR A 74 -27.66 -3.36 1.16
C THR A 74 -27.73 -4.84 0.72
N LYS A 75 -28.74 -5.21 -0.07
CA LYS A 75 -28.89 -6.58 -0.61
C LYS A 75 -27.80 -6.97 -1.61
N LEU A 76 -27.26 -6.00 -2.34
CA LEU A 76 -26.10 -6.16 -3.22
C LEU A 76 -24.81 -6.38 -2.43
N LEU A 77 -24.58 -5.59 -1.38
CA LEU A 77 -23.39 -5.69 -0.53
C LEU A 77 -23.35 -7.02 0.27
N GLN A 78 -24.50 -7.57 0.62
CA GLN A 78 -24.61 -8.87 1.31
C GLN A 78 -24.35 -10.09 0.39
N LYS A 79 -24.25 -9.90 -0.93
CA LYS A 79 -24.02 -10.98 -1.91
C LYS A 79 -22.81 -10.70 -2.82
N PRO A 80 -21.60 -10.55 -2.27
CA PRO A 80 -20.42 -10.35 -3.08
C PRO A 80 -20.16 -11.59 -3.96
N GLY A 81 -20.10 -11.40 -5.28
CA GLY A 81 -19.62 -12.42 -6.23
C GLY A 81 -20.67 -13.22 -7.00
N LEU A 82 -21.97 -12.95 -6.85
CA LEU A 82 -22.97 -13.51 -7.77
C LEU A 82 -23.00 -12.69 -9.07
N PRO A 83 -22.90 -13.32 -10.26
CA PRO A 83 -23.08 -12.62 -11.52
C PRO A 83 -24.52 -12.10 -11.59
N LEU A 84 -24.70 -10.81 -11.31
CA LEU A 84 -25.95 -10.12 -11.63
C LEU A 84 -25.90 -9.70 -13.09
N GLU A 85 -27.00 -9.90 -13.82
CA GLU A 85 -27.16 -9.24 -15.11
C GLU A 85 -27.05 -7.72 -14.91
N GLU A 86 -26.39 -7.04 -15.86
CA GLU A 86 -26.18 -5.59 -15.87
C GLU A 86 -27.49 -4.81 -15.64
N LYS A 87 -28.61 -5.29 -16.19
CA LYS A 87 -29.95 -4.71 -15.99
C LYS A 87 -30.44 -4.76 -14.55
N GLU A 88 -30.19 -5.88 -13.86
CA GLU A 88 -30.55 -6.03 -12.45
C GLU A 88 -29.66 -5.16 -11.57
N PHE A 89 -28.38 -5.00 -11.93
CA PHE A 89 -27.47 -4.09 -11.25
C PHE A 89 -27.94 -2.63 -11.34
N LEU A 90 -28.23 -2.16 -12.56
CA LEU A 90 -28.74 -0.81 -12.82
C LEU A 90 -30.05 -0.53 -12.09
N ARG A 91 -30.94 -1.52 -11.98
CA ARG A 91 -32.21 -1.37 -11.25
C ARG A 91 -31.98 -1.19 -9.74
N LEU A 92 -30.99 -1.86 -9.17
CA LEU A 92 -30.71 -1.82 -7.73
C LEU A 92 -29.85 -0.61 -7.32
N THR A 93 -29.13 0.00 -8.28
CA THR A 93 -28.24 1.14 -8.05
C THR A 93 -28.68 2.42 -8.78
N ASN A 94 -29.98 2.55 -9.07
CA ASN A 94 -30.52 3.72 -9.76
C ASN A 94 -30.25 5.00 -8.95
N PRO A 95 -29.45 5.96 -9.47
CA PRO A 95 -29.11 7.17 -8.74
C PRO A 95 -30.31 8.07 -8.46
N ASP A 96 -31.36 8.01 -9.29
CA ASP A 96 -32.58 8.82 -9.12
C ASP A 96 -33.40 8.40 -7.88
N ASP A 97 -33.19 7.17 -7.37
CA ASP A 97 -33.86 6.67 -6.17
C ASP A 97 -33.19 7.16 -4.87
N ILE A 98 -32.03 7.81 -4.98
CA ILE A 98 -31.29 8.35 -3.83
C ILE A 98 -31.87 9.71 -3.45
N GLN A 99 -32.54 9.77 -2.30
CA GLN A 99 -33.05 11.02 -1.74
C GLN A 99 -31.88 11.89 -1.27
N VAL A 100 -31.61 12.98 -1.99
CA VAL A 100 -30.59 13.97 -1.61
C VAL A 100 -31.25 15.10 -0.82
N GLU A 101 -30.68 15.44 0.32
CA GLU A 101 -31.16 16.54 1.17
C GLU A 101 -31.24 17.87 0.43
N ALA A 102 -32.29 18.65 0.69
CA ALA A 102 -32.52 19.93 0.04
C ALA A 102 -31.42 20.96 0.31
N ASN A 103 -30.67 20.81 1.41
CA ASN A 103 -29.59 21.70 1.82
C ASN A 103 -28.18 21.21 1.42
N TYR A 104 -28.07 20.10 0.68
CA TYR A 104 -26.78 19.54 0.29
C TYR A 104 -25.98 20.55 -0.55
N ARG A 105 -24.82 20.98 -0.03
CA ARG A 105 -23.93 21.97 -0.65
C ARG A 105 -22.76 21.36 -1.43
N GLY A 106 -22.59 20.04 -1.36
CA GLY A 106 -21.51 19.35 -2.05
C GLY A 106 -21.75 19.19 -3.56
N PRO A 107 -20.77 18.61 -4.29
CA PRO A 107 -20.87 18.41 -5.73
C PRO A 107 -22.06 17.53 -6.10
N ARG A 108 -22.92 18.01 -7.01
CA ARG A 108 -24.01 17.21 -7.59
C ARG A 108 -23.53 16.51 -8.84
N ILE A 109 -23.61 15.18 -8.83
CA ILE A 109 -23.20 14.34 -9.95
C ILE A 109 -24.43 14.01 -10.79
N GLU A 110 -24.40 14.38 -12.07
CA GLU A 110 -25.42 14.03 -13.05
C GLU A 110 -24.82 13.14 -14.13
N SER A 111 -25.60 12.19 -14.64
CA SER A 111 -25.20 11.35 -15.77
C SER A 111 -25.71 11.97 -17.09
N PRO A 112 -24.89 12.03 -18.16
CA PRO A 112 -23.48 11.65 -18.23
C PRO A 112 -22.56 12.68 -17.53
N ILE A 113 -21.54 12.18 -16.83
CA ILE A 113 -20.59 13.01 -16.08
C ILE A 113 -19.79 13.90 -17.04
N LYS A 114 -19.95 15.21 -16.91
CA LYS A 114 -19.19 16.20 -17.68
C LYS A 114 -17.83 16.47 -17.02
N ARG A 115 -16.84 16.84 -17.82
CA ARG A 115 -15.49 17.19 -17.34
C ARG A 115 -15.51 18.29 -16.27
N SER A 116 -16.40 19.28 -16.39
CA SER A 116 -16.53 20.36 -15.39
C SER A 116 -16.90 19.81 -14.01
N VAL A 117 -17.92 18.96 -13.94
CA VAL A 117 -18.38 18.29 -12.71
C VAL A 117 -17.25 17.46 -12.08
N PHE A 118 -16.43 16.82 -12.90
CA PHE A 118 -15.31 16.02 -12.43
C PHE A 118 -14.20 16.88 -11.80
N VAL A 119 -13.92 18.06 -12.36
CA VAL A 119 -12.97 19.01 -11.78
C VAL A 119 -13.51 19.55 -10.44
N ASP A 120 -14.78 19.93 -10.40
CA ASP A 120 -15.43 20.42 -9.17
C ASP A 120 -15.41 19.35 -8.05
N LEU A 121 -15.61 18.08 -8.41
CA LEU A 121 -15.51 16.95 -7.49
C LEU A 121 -14.09 16.83 -6.89
N ILE A 122 -13.05 16.90 -7.73
CA ILE A 122 -11.66 16.83 -7.26
C ILE A 122 -11.35 17.98 -6.31
N GLU A 123 -11.79 19.21 -6.65
CA GLU A 123 -11.58 20.36 -5.80
C GLU A 123 -12.29 20.25 -4.45
N ALA A 124 -13.53 19.75 -4.42
CA ALA A 124 -14.28 19.52 -3.18
C ALA A 124 -13.57 18.49 -2.29
N PHE A 125 -13.11 17.37 -2.86
CA PHE A 125 -12.35 16.35 -2.13
C PHE A 125 -11.03 16.89 -1.55
N GLN A 126 -10.34 17.78 -2.27
CA GLN A 126 -9.12 18.42 -1.76
C GLN A 126 -9.39 19.39 -0.61
N LYS A 127 -10.55 20.06 -0.62
CA LYS A 127 -10.97 20.99 0.44
C LYS A 127 -11.58 20.28 1.65
N GLY A 128 -11.91 18.99 1.53
CA GLY A 128 -12.55 18.20 2.58
C GLY A 128 -14.04 18.53 2.77
N GLU A 129 -14.69 19.01 1.71
CA GLU A 129 -16.12 19.34 1.65
C GLU A 129 -16.96 18.21 1.05
#